data_AF-A0A9P8FKN0-F1
#
_entry.id   AF-A0A9P8FKN0-F1
#
_cell.length_a   1.000
_cell.length_b   1.000
_cell.length_c   1.000
_cell.angle_alpha   90.00
_cell.angle_beta   90.00
_cell.angle_gamma   90.00
#
_symmetry.space_group_name_H-M   'P 1'
#
loop_
_entity.id
_entity.type
_entity.pdbx_description
1 polymer ?
#
loop_
_entity_poly.entity_id
_entity_poly.type
_entity_poly.pdbx_seq_one_letter_code
_entity_poly.pdbx_strand_id
1 'polypeptide(L)'
;FGLNDLDVDQSFGIPELKEAQLTFRQAEIEETVRVLRTINDGDGATIFEMNPRKEGEHLASWTGQLDMTNVTISGHSYGATGAFRALKGAPCPERPFHGAIILDPGKSSGPLNHDVDVPVLVVHSNSWSRKHSIFFGQPHFNVVKDLVQKVNQRGKAGWFMTSLGTSHPSVTDAPLIEPTLLSWTTGSTINVIDGVRMYVNVTEEFMLYQKAHRRTGLLALDVTHPDYDETSNGTQKMPKCYQHFWQIHVAPDSA
;
A
#
# COMPACT_ATOMS: atom_id res chain seq x y z
N PHE A 1 21.26 -29.11 12.67
CA PHE A 1 20.07 -28.50 12.06
C PHE A 1 20.26 -28.47 10.55
N GLY A 2 20.14 -29.64 9.93
CA GLY A 2 20.05 -29.75 8.48
C GLY A 2 18.60 -29.61 8.03
N LEU A 3 18.37 -29.29 6.75
CA LEU A 3 17.01 -29.21 6.17
C LEU A 3 16.23 -30.54 6.29
N ASN A 4 16.92 -31.65 6.55
CA ASN A 4 16.31 -32.98 6.78
C ASN A 4 15.81 -33.19 8.22
N ASP A 5 16.07 -32.25 9.14
CA ASP A 5 15.58 -32.29 10.53
C ASP A 5 14.21 -31.59 10.68
N LEU A 6 13.64 -31.09 9.58
CA LEU A 6 12.35 -30.42 9.55
C LEU A 6 11.30 -31.38 8.98
N ASP A 7 10.55 -32.03 9.86
CA ASP A 7 9.31 -32.70 9.45
C ASP A 7 8.38 -31.63 8.86
N VAL A 8 8.00 -31.82 7.59
CA VAL A 8 7.02 -30.95 6.93
C VAL A 8 5.68 -31.21 7.59
N ASP A 9 5.32 -30.34 8.52
CA ASP A 9 3.99 -30.34 9.12
C ASP A 9 2.95 -29.96 8.06
N GLN A 10 2.20 -30.95 7.57
CA GLN A 10 1.10 -30.76 6.63
C GLN A 10 -0.21 -30.34 7.31
N SER A 11 -0.18 -30.00 8.60
CA SER A 11 -1.39 -29.63 9.37
C SER A 11 -2.05 -28.32 8.91
N PHE A 12 -1.34 -27.46 8.19
CA PHE A 12 -1.88 -26.20 7.65
C PHE A 12 -2.23 -26.33 6.17
N GLY A 13 -3.52 -26.20 5.86
CA GLY A 13 -3.96 -25.84 4.51
C GLY A 13 -3.45 -24.44 4.12
N ILE A 14 -3.37 -24.19 2.81
CA ILE A 14 -2.91 -22.90 2.27
C ILE A 14 -3.67 -21.70 2.87
N PRO A 15 -5.01 -21.74 3.05
CA PRO A 15 -5.74 -20.64 3.68
C PRO A 15 -5.32 -20.38 5.14
N GLU A 16 -5.16 -21.43 5.95
CA GLU A 16 -4.74 -21.27 7.36
C GLU A 16 -3.31 -20.71 7.45
N LEU A 17 -2.41 -21.17 6.58
CA LEU A 17 -1.05 -20.63 6.51
C LEU A 17 -1.05 -19.14 6.15
N LYS A 18 -1.89 -18.73 5.19
CA LYS A 18 -1.99 -17.31 4.78
C LYS A 18 -2.56 -16.45 5.90
N GLU A 19 -3.53 -16.95 6.64
CA GLU A 19 -4.09 -16.27 7.79
C GLU A 19 -3.07 -16.13 8.94
N ALA A 20 -2.30 -17.19 9.22
CA ALA A 20 -1.21 -17.16 10.19
C ALA A 20 -0.12 -16.15 9.79
N GLN A 21 0.27 -16.13 8.51
CA GLN A 21 1.23 -15.17 7.96
C GLN A 21 0.76 -13.72 8.09
N LEU A 22 -0.51 -13.44 7.78
CA LEU A 22 -1.09 -12.09 7.94
C LEU A 22 -1.21 -11.68 9.41
N THR A 23 -1.57 -12.62 10.29
CA THR A 23 -1.62 -12.37 11.75
C THR A 23 -0.25 -12.03 12.30
N PHE A 24 0.77 -12.81 11.91
CA PHE A 24 2.15 -12.55 12.30
C PHE A 24 2.62 -11.18 11.77
N ARG A 25 2.34 -10.86 10.50
CA ARG A 25 2.67 -9.56 9.92
C ARG A 25 1.99 -8.39 10.64
N GLN A 26 0.75 -8.56 11.09
CA GLN A 26 0.07 -7.54 11.88
C GLN A 26 0.78 -7.33 13.23
N ALA A 27 1.18 -8.41 13.91
CA ALA A 27 1.94 -8.30 15.15
C ALA A 27 3.31 -7.61 14.95
N GLU A 28 4.00 -7.89 13.84
CA GLU A 28 5.25 -7.18 13.49
C GLU A 28 5.01 -5.67 13.28
N ILE A 29 3.89 -5.28 12.66
CA ILE A 29 3.51 -3.88 12.46
C ILE A 29 3.23 -3.21 13.81
N GLU A 30 2.46 -3.85 14.68
CA GLU A 30 2.12 -3.34 16.02
C GLU A 30 3.37 -3.21 16.89
N GLU A 31 4.30 -4.17 16.84
CA GLU A 31 5.57 -4.11 17.55
C GLU A 31 6.46 -2.97 17.01
N THR A 32 6.45 -2.75 15.69
CA THR A 32 7.17 -1.61 15.09
C THR A 32 6.63 -0.28 15.61
N VAL A 33 5.30 -0.12 15.67
CA VAL A 33 4.66 1.06 16.27
C VAL A 33 5.08 1.23 17.72
N ARG A 34 5.09 0.15 18.50
CA ARG A 34 5.49 0.16 19.91
C ARG A 34 6.94 0.63 20.06
N VAL A 35 7.86 0.08 19.29
CA VAL A 35 9.29 0.46 19.30
C VAL A 35 9.48 1.92 18.90
N LEU A 36 8.83 2.38 17.84
CA LEU A 36 8.91 3.78 17.40
C LEU A 36 8.37 4.74 18.46
N ARG A 37 7.26 4.38 19.12
CA ARG A 37 6.74 5.15 20.26
C ARG A 37 7.74 5.20 21.40
N THR A 38 8.29 4.06 21.82
CA THR A 38 9.31 3.98 22.87
C THR A 38 10.53 4.84 22.58
N ILE A 39 11.02 4.84 21.33
CA ILE A 39 12.10 5.74 20.88
C ILE A 39 11.68 7.20 21.03
N ASN A 40 10.49 7.55 20.52
CA ASN A 40 9.97 8.91 20.56
C ASN A 40 9.73 9.43 22.00
N ASP A 41 9.41 8.53 22.93
CA ASP A 41 9.12 8.86 24.33
C ASP A 41 10.40 9.05 25.18
N GLY A 42 11.59 8.73 24.66
CA GLY A 42 12.87 8.98 25.33
C GLY A 42 13.81 7.78 25.45
N ASP A 43 13.31 6.57 25.17
CA ASP A 43 14.04 5.33 25.48
C ASP A 43 14.90 4.81 24.31
N GLY A 44 15.30 5.70 23.40
CA GLY A 44 16.09 5.34 22.21
C GLY A 44 17.44 4.67 22.53
N ALA A 45 18.10 5.07 23.63
CA ALA A 45 19.34 4.44 24.09
C ALA A 45 19.11 2.98 24.51
N THR A 46 18.04 2.71 25.24
CA THR A 46 17.67 1.35 25.68
C THR A 46 17.34 0.45 24.49
N ILE A 47 16.62 0.97 23.49
CA ILE A 47 16.34 0.23 22.25
C ILE A 47 17.64 -0.12 21.51
N PHE A 48 18.59 0.82 21.43
CA PHE A 48 19.91 0.56 20.84
C PHE A 48 20.69 -0.53 21.59
N GLU A 49 20.70 -0.50 22.93
CA GLU A 49 21.38 -1.49 23.75
C GLU A 49 20.84 -2.91 23.53
N MET A 50 19.51 -3.03 23.42
CA MET A 50 18.80 -4.29 23.15
C MET A 50 18.95 -4.77 21.70
N ASN A 51 19.33 -3.90 20.76
CA ASN A 51 19.49 -4.29 19.36
C ASN A 51 20.70 -5.24 19.19
N PRO A 52 20.50 -6.52 18.79
CA PRO A 52 21.60 -7.46 18.61
C PRO A 52 22.52 -7.08 17.44
N ARG A 53 22.05 -6.27 16.48
CA ARG A 53 22.86 -5.78 15.36
C ARG A 53 23.75 -4.59 15.73
N LYS A 54 23.53 -3.98 16.90
CA LYS A 54 24.22 -2.75 17.34
C LYS A 54 24.13 -1.62 16.32
N GLU A 55 22.97 -1.51 15.66
CA GLU A 55 22.61 -0.42 14.75
C GLU A 55 21.70 0.58 15.48
N GLY A 56 21.77 1.87 15.11
CA GLY A 56 20.90 2.90 15.68
C GLY A 56 21.47 3.61 16.91
N GLU A 57 22.78 3.85 16.96
CA GLU A 57 23.44 4.57 18.08
C GLU A 57 22.84 5.97 18.35
N HIS A 58 22.22 6.58 17.33
CA HIS A 58 21.60 7.90 17.42
C HIS A 58 20.10 7.87 17.80
N LEU A 59 19.51 6.70 18.09
CA LEU A 59 18.09 6.61 18.44
C LEU A 59 17.73 7.45 19.68
N ALA A 60 18.68 7.67 20.60
CA ALA A 60 18.47 8.57 21.74
C ALA A 60 18.16 10.02 21.33
N SER A 61 18.58 10.47 20.14
CA SER A 61 18.30 11.82 19.64
C SER A 61 16.90 11.98 19.03
N TRP A 62 16.14 10.89 18.88
CA TRP A 62 14.83 10.89 18.23
C TRP A 62 13.68 11.22 19.18
N THR A 63 13.95 11.53 20.44
CA THR A 63 12.93 11.93 21.41
C THR A 63 12.11 13.11 20.89
N GLY A 64 10.79 12.92 20.81
CA GLY A 64 9.83 13.90 20.30
C GLY A 64 9.99 14.27 18.82
N GLN A 65 10.77 13.51 18.03
CA GLN A 65 11.00 13.80 16.61
C GLN A 65 10.01 13.11 15.68
N LEU A 66 9.23 12.14 16.16
CA LEU A 66 8.26 11.39 15.36
C LEU A 66 6.84 11.91 15.62
N ASP A 67 6.11 12.22 14.54
CA ASP A 67 4.68 12.48 14.61
C ASP A 67 3.92 11.14 14.74
N MET A 68 3.76 10.68 15.98
CA MET A 68 3.00 9.47 16.30
C MET A 68 1.48 9.68 16.25
N THR A 69 1.00 10.90 15.95
CA THR A 69 -0.42 11.24 15.89
C THR A 69 -0.99 11.21 14.48
N ASN A 70 -0.12 11.24 13.45
CA ASN A 70 -0.54 11.22 12.05
C ASN A 70 0.26 10.18 11.24
N VAL A 71 0.24 8.93 11.70
CA VAL A 71 1.00 7.85 11.07
C VAL A 71 0.28 7.33 9.83
N THR A 72 1.01 7.15 8.73
CA THR A 72 0.52 6.48 7.52
C THR A 72 1.13 5.10 7.41
N ILE A 73 0.32 4.07 7.15
CA ILE A 73 0.83 2.75 6.80
C ILE A 73 0.91 2.58 5.29
N SER A 74 1.96 1.92 4.81
CA SER A 74 2.06 1.53 3.41
C SER A 74 2.49 0.08 3.27
N GLY A 75 2.10 -0.53 2.16
CA GLY A 75 2.52 -1.87 1.82
C GLY A 75 2.42 -2.12 0.32
N HIS A 76 3.22 -3.07 -0.16
CA HIS A 76 3.20 -3.56 -1.53
C HIS A 76 2.89 -5.06 -1.58
N SER A 77 2.08 -5.51 -2.54
CA SER A 77 1.80 -6.94 -2.76
C SER A 77 1.21 -7.62 -1.51
N TYR A 78 1.89 -8.63 -0.98
CA TYR A 78 1.52 -9.25 0.30
C TYR A 78 1.53 -8.26 1.47
N GLY A 79 2.46 -7.30 1.46
CA GLY A 79 2.52 -6.21 2.44
C GLY A 79 1.34 -5.25 2.32
N ALA A 80 0.79 -5.03 1.11
CA ALA A 80 -0.43 -4.24 0.93
C ALA A 80 -1.65 -4.89 1.60
N THR A 81 -1.77 -6.22 1.51
CA THR A 81 -2.79 -6.97 2.23
C THR A 81 -2.60 -6.88 3.75
N GLY A 82 -1.36 -6.98 4.23
CA GLY A 82 -1.02 -6.77 5.64
C GLY A 82 -1.34 -5.36 6.13
N ALA A 83 -1.06 -4.34 5.32
CA ALA A 83 -1.39 -2.95 5.62
C ALA A 83 -2.91 -2.74 5.75
N PHE A 84 -3.70 -3.25 4.79
CA PHE A 84 -5.17 -3.22 4.89
C PHE A 84 -5.68 -3.93 6.14
N ARG A 85 -5.08 -5.07 6.51
CA ARG A 85 -5.46 -5.79 7.73
C ARG A 85 -5.21 -4.95 8.98
N ALA A 86 -4.07 -4.26 9.06
CA ALA A 86 -3.73 -3.39 10.18
C ALA A 86 -4.65 -2.16 10.30
N LEU A 87 -5.42 -1.81 9.26
CA LEU A 87 -6.42 -0.74 9.36
C LEU A 87 -7.69 -1.14 10.11
N LYS A 88 -7.88 -2.43 10.43
CA LYS A 88 -9.06 -2.88 11.15
C LYS A 88 -9.11 -2.25 12.55
N GLY A 89 -10.15 -1.44 12.79
CA GLY A 89 -10.32 -0.68 14.03
C GLY A 89 -9.25 0.40 14.26
N ALA A 90 -8.47 0.76 13.24
CA ALA A 90 -7.58 1.93 13.29
C ALA A 90 -8.40 3.22 13.07
N PRO A 91 -8.01 4.36 13.69
CA PRO A 91 -6.85 4.54 14.56
C PRO A 91 -7.09 4.04 16.00
N CYS A 92 -6.09 3.35 16.57
CA CYS A 92 -6.03 2.98 17.99
C CYS A 92 -4.57 3.05 18.50
N PRO A 93 -4.30 2.95 19.82
CA PRO A 93 -2.93 3.03 20.35
C PRO A 93 -1.95 2.01 19.74
N GLU A 94 -2.39 0.79 19.44
CA GLU A 94 -1.55 -0.24 18.83
C GLU A 94 -1.37 -0.02 17.32
N ARG A 95 -2.34 0.64 16.68
CA ARG A 95 -2.40 0.88 15.23
C ARG A 95 -2.83 2.33 14.98
N PRO A 96 -1.94 3.32 15.22
CA PRO A 96 -2.26 4.75 15.14
C PRO A 96 -2.28 5.26 13.69
N PHE A 97 -2.77 4.43 12.76
CA PHE A 97 -2.77 4.73 11.34
C PHE A 97 -3.96 5.64 11.01
N HIS A 98 -3.66 6.81 10.47
CA HIS A 98 -4.63 7.83 10.08
C HIS A 98 -4.80 7.93 8.56
N GLY A 99 -4.07 7.11 7.81
CA GLY A 99 -4.27 6.88 6.39
C GLY A 99 -3.40 5.73 5.89
N ALA A 100 -3.63 5.32 4.64
CA ALA A 100 -2.85 4.24 4.05
C ALA A 100 -2.55 4.42 2.56
N ILE A 101 -1.38 3.92 2.15
CA ILE A 101 -0.96 3.83 0.75
C ILE A 101 -0.76 2.36 0.40
N ILE A 102 -1.63 1.83 -0.46
CA ILE A 102 -1.70 0.40 -0.80
C ILE A 102 -1.27 0.21 -2.24
N LEU A 103 -0.23 -0.57 -2.46
CA LEU A 103 0.43 -0.72 -3.75
C LEU A 103 0.27 -2.17 -4.23
N ASP A 104 -0.45 -2.38 -5.33
CA ASP A 104 -0.74 -3.70 -5.89
C ASP A 104 -1.15 -4.75 -4.82
N PRO A 105 -2.29 -4.59 -4.10
CA PRO A 105 -2.73 -5.57 -3.11
C PRO A 105 -2.74 -7.00 -3.68
N GLY A 106 -2.29 -7.94 -2.85
CA GLY A 106 -1.93 -9.27 -3.33
C GLY A 106 -3.12 -10.16 -3.69
N LYS A 107 -3.07 -10.74 -4.89
CA LYS A 107 -4.09 -11.62 -5.50
C LYS A 107 -4.19 -13.03 -4.90
N SER A 108 -3.40 -13.34 -3.89
CA SER A 108 -3.39 -14.65 -3.22
C SER A 108 -2.97 -14.52 -1.75
N SER A 109 -3.10 -13.33 -1.18
CA SER A 109 -2.55 -13.01 0.14
C SER A 109 -3.49 -13.33 1.30
N GLY A 110 -4.72 -13.75 1.04
CA GLY A 110 -5.82 -13.81 2.02
C GLY A 110 -6.88 -12.75 1.72
N PRO A 111 -8.05 -12.77 2.37
CA PRO A 111 -9.12 -11.81 2.10
C PRO A 111 -8.69 -10.36 2.43
N LEU A 112 -9.20 -9.39 1.67
CA LEU A 112 -8.98 -7.97 1.97
C LEU A 112 -9.91 -7.52 3.10
N ASN A 113 -9.39 -6.68 4.00
CA ASN A 113 -10.16 -6.08 5.07
C ASN A 113 -11.10 -4.99 4.53
N HIS A 114 -12.41 -5.16 4.67
CA HIS A 114 -13.41 -4.17 4.27
C HIS A 114 -13.73 -3.15 5.37
N ASP A 115 -13.21 -3.34 6.58
CA ASP A 115 -13.40 -2.44 7.72
C ASP A 115 -12.23 -1.44 7.78
N VAL A 116 -12.36 -0.39 6.98
CA VAL A 116 -11.38 0.69 6.83
C VAL A 116 -12.12 2.01 7.00
N ASP A 117 -11.72 2.76 8.03
CA ASP A 117 -12.34 4.05 8.42
C ASP A 117 -11.34 5.23 8.37
N VAL A 118 -10.32 5.12 7.52
CA VAL A 118 -9.32 6.17 7.29
C VAL A 118 -9.16 6.43 5.78
N PRO A 119 -8.64 7.59 5.37
CA PRO A 119 -8.30 7.82 3.98
C PRO A 119 -7.34 6.77 3.40
N VAL A 120 -7.55 6.37 2.14
CA VAL A 120 -6.69 5.39 1.46
C VAL A 120 -6.38 5.79 0.03
N LEU A 121 -5.12 5.63 -0.36
CA LEU A 121 -4.66 5.66 -1.74
C LEU A 121 -4.31 4.24 -2.17
N VAL A 122 -5.05 3.69 -3.14
CA VAL A 122 -4.74 2.39 -3.74
C VAL A 122 -4.23 2.60 -5.16
N VAL A 123 -3.00 2.13 -5.43
CA VAL A 123 -2.38 2.20 -6.76
C VAL A 123 -2.10 0.79 -7.26
N HIS A 124 -2.65 0.48 -8.43
CA HIS A 124 -2.24 -0.68 -9.19
C HIS A 124 -1.18 -0.33 -10.23
N SER A 125 -0.27 -1.26 -10.51
CA SER A 125 0.51 -1.26 -11.74
C SER A 125 -0.35 -1.73 -12.92
N ASN A 126 0.02 -1.32 -14.13
CA ASN A 126 -0.72 -1.66 -15.35
C ASN A 126 -0.88 -3.18 -15.51
N SER A 127 0.22 -3.92 -15.29
CA SER A 127 0.21 -5.38 -15.35
C SER A 127 -0.74 -6.02 -14.33
N TRP A 128 -0.92 -5.38 -13.17
CA TRP A 128 -1.75 -5.88 -12.09
C TRP A 128 -3.23 -5.69 -12.38
N SER A 129 -3.63 -4.52 -12.88
CA SER A 129 -5.02 -4.29 -13.32
C SER A 129 -5.38 -5.14 -14.55
N ARG A 130 -4.47 -5.31 -15.51
CA ARG A 130 -4.71 -6.13 -16.72
C ARG A 130 -4.93 -7.62 -16.43
N LYS A 131 -4.22 -8.17 -15.44
CA LYS A 131 -4.25 -9.61 -15.17
C LYS A 131 -5.59 -10.00 -14.52
N HIS A 132 -6.48 -10.61 -15.30
CA HIS A 132 -7.71 -11.19 -14.76
C HIS A 132 -7.38 -12.35 -13.81
N SER A 133 -7.79 -12.23 -12.55
CA SER A 133 -7.60 -13.27 -11.54
C SER A 133 -8.81 -13.29 -10.62
N ILE A 134 -9.35 -14.48 -10.40
CA ILE A 134 -10.44 -14.70 -9.46
C ILE A 134 -9.84 -14.75 -8.06
N PHE A 135 -10.24 -13.82 -7.22
CA PHE A 135 -9.84 -13.63 -5.84
C PHE A 135 -11.05 -13.85 -4.94
N PHE A 136 -11.09 -14.99 -4.24
CA PHE A 136 -12.23 -15.39 -3.40
C PHE A 136 -13.59 -15.32 -4.12
N GLY A 137 -13.63 -15.75 -5.39
CA GLY A 137 -14.85 -15.80 -6.20
C GLY A 137 -15.18 -14.54 -6.99
N GLN A 138 -14.35 -13.48 -6.91
CA GLN A 138 -14.58 -12.21 -7.62
C GLN A 138 -13.32 -11.74 -8.37
N PRO A 139 -13.44 -10.98 -9.48
CA PRO A 139 -12.27 -10.37 -10.11
C PRO A 139 -11.56 -9.44 -9.13
N HIS A 140 -10.25 -9.63 -8.92
CA HIS A 140 -9.47 -8.87 -7.93
C HIS A 140 -9.64 -7.35 -8.06
N PHE A 141 -9.62 -6.83 -9.30
CA PHE A 141 -9.84 -5.41 -9.57
C PHE A 141 -11.17 -4.90 -8.99
N ASN A 142 -12.24 -5.67 -9.14
CA ASN A 142 -13.57 -5.31 -8.65
C ASN A 142 -13.63 -5.35 -7.11
N VAL A 143 -12.94 -6.32 -6.48
CA VAL A 143 -12.85 -6.39 -5.01
C VAL A 143 -12.16 -5.15 -4.45
N VAL A 144 -11.07 -4.71 -5.07
CA VAL A 144 -10.34 -3.51 -4.66
C VAL A 144 -11.19 -2.25 -4.91
N LYS A 145 -11.81 -2.14 -6.09
CA LYS A 145 -12.72 -1.04 -6.44
C LYS A 145 -13.86 -0.90 -5.43
N ASP A 146 -14.56 -1.99 -5.14
CA ASP A 146 -15.66 -2.03 -4.15
C ASP A 146 -15.19 -1.64 -2.74
N LEU A 147 -14.02 -2.12 -2.32
CA LEU A 147 -13.43 -1.74 -1.02
C LEU A 147 -13.24 -0.23 -0.94
N VAL A 148 -12.59 0.39 -1.93
CA VAL A 148 -12.32 1.84 -1.92
C VAL A 148 -13.61 2.65 -2.04
N GLN A 149 -14.59 2.19 -2.83
CA GLN A 149 -15.91 2.81 -2.88
C GLN A 149 -16.62 2.78 -1.52
N LYS A 150 -16.51 1.69 -0.77
CA LYS A 150 -17.05 1.59 0.60
C LYS A 150 -16.36 2.54 1.59
N VAL A 151 -15.06 2.82 1.40
CA VAL A 151 -14.36 3.85 2.18
C VAL A 151 -14.99 5.23 1.91
N ASN A 152 -15.24 5.57 0.65
CA ASN A 152 -15.93 6.81 0.27
C ASN A 152 -17.36 6.90 0.82
N GLN A 153 -18.13 5.80 0.76
CA GLN A 153 -19.49 5.74 1.31
C GLN A 153 -19.55 5.97 2.83
N ARG A 154 -18.46 5.70 3.55
CA ARG A 154 -18.31 6.00 4.99
C ARG A 154 -17.85 7.44 5.26
N GLY A 155 -17.71 8.27 4.22
CA GLY A 155 -17.27 9.67 4.33
C GLY A 155 -15.76 9.82 4.49
N LYS A 156 -14.96 8.79 4.18
CA LYS A 156 -13.49 8.85 4.18
C LYS A 156 -12.98 8.92 2.75
N ALA A 157 -11.91 9.65 2.50
CA ALA A 157 -11.40 9.82 1.14
C ALA A 157 -10.61 8.59 0.66
N GLY A 158 -11.15 7.90 -0.33
CA GLY A 158 -10.57 6.74 -1.00
C GLY A 158 -10.30 7.01 -2.49
N TRP A 159 -9.07 6.72 -2.92
CA TRP A 159 -8.68 6.71 -4.33
C TRP A 159 -8.29 5.30 -4.77
N PHE A 160 -8.69 4.95 -5.99
CA PHE A 160 -8.20 3.76 -6.68
C PHE A 160 -7.81 4.12 -8.10
N MET A 161 -6.56 3.85 -8.46
CA MET A 161 -6.00 4.21 -9.76
C MET A 161 -5.04 3.14 -10.30
N THR A 162 -4.88 3.12 -11.61
CA THR A 162 -3.86 2.32 -12.30
C THR A 162 -2.79 3.24 -12.88
N SER A 163 -1.54 2.94 -12.54
CA SER A 163 -0.37 3.51 -13.20
C SER A 163 -0.11 2.76 -14.51
N LEU A 164 -0.13 3.46 -15.63
CA LEU A 164 0.03 2.89 -16.97
C LEU A 164 1.51 2.61 -17.30
N GLY A 165 1.77 1.58 -18.11
CA GLY A 165 3.12 1.19 -18.52
C GLY A 165 3.98 0.52 -17.43
N THR A 166 3.51 0.46 -16.18
CA THR A 166 4.20 -0.18 -15.05
C THR A 166 3.85 -1.67 -14.91
N SER A 167 4.77 -2.41 -14.33
CA SER A 167 4.60 -3.80 -13.91
C SER A 167 4.62 -3.92 -12.39
N HIS A 168 4.25 -5.09 -11.85
CA HIS A 168 4.20 -5.32 -10.40
C HIS A 168 5.45 -4.87 -9.63
N PRO A 169 6.69 -5.19 -10.05
CA PRO A 169 7.88 -4.72 -9.33
C PRO A 169 8.24 -3.25 -9.59
N SER A 170 7.53 -2.53 -10.47
CA SER A 170 7.86 -1.13 -10.83
C SER A 170 7.80 -0.16 -9.66
N VAL A 171 7.08 -0.51 -8.59
CA VAL A 171 6.96 0.30 -7.37
C VAL A 171 8.08 0.04 -6.36
N THR A 172 8.96 -0.93 -6.62
CA THR A 172 10.07 -1.31 -5.73
C THR A 172 11.41 -0.77 -6.26
N ASP A 173 12.50 -0.96 -5.50
CA ASP A 173 13.85 -0.64 -5.98
C ASP A 173 14.39 -1.63 -7.02
N ALA A 174 13.72 -2.78 -7.21
CA ALA A 174 14.20 -3.84 -8.10
C ALA A 174 14.52 -3.32 -9.52
N PRO A 175 13.67 -2.52 -10.18
CA PRO A 175 13.98 -1.98 -11.52
C PRO A 175 15.18 -1.03 -11.56
N LEU A 176 15.56 -0.40 -10.44
CA LEU A 176 16.75 0.45 -10.36
C LEU A 176 18.02 -0.41 -10.19
N ILE A 177 17.92 -1.48 -9.41
CA ILE A 177 19.03 -2.41 -9.14
C ILE A 177 19.32 -3.27 -10.36
N GLU A 178 18.29 -3.72 -11.09
CA GLU A 178 18.44 -4.56 -12.27
C GLU A 178 17.46 -4.20 -13.41
N PRO A 179 17.69 -3.09 -14.13
CA PRO A 179 16.76 -2.56 -15.12
C PRO A 179 16.55 -3.47 -16.34
N THR A 180 17.53 -4.31 -16.69
CA THR A 180 17.52 -5.10 -17.94
C THR A 180 16.78 -6.42 -17.84
N LEU A 181 16.94 -7.18 -16.74
CA LEU A 181 16.25 -8.47 -16.57
C LEU A 181 14.79 -8.28 -16.18
N LEU A 182 14.48 -7.23 -15.41
CA LEU A 182 13.13 -6.96 -14.93
C LEU A 182 12.24 -6.33 -16.00
N SER A 183 12.76 -5.44 -16.85
CA SER A 183 11.95 -4.90 -17.97
C SER A 183 11.53 -6.01 -18.94
N TRP A 184 12.42 -6.97 -19.22
CA TRP A 184 12.16 -8.12 -20.10
C TRP A 184 11.19 -9.15 -19.50
N THR A 185 11.28 -9.43 -18.19
CA THR A 185 10.43 -10.45 -17.52
C THR A 185 9.08 -9.92 -17.04
N THR A 186 8.93 -8.61 -16.85
CA THR A 186 7.76 -8.03 -16.18
C THR A 186 6.80 -7.32 -17.14
N GLY A 187 7.22 -7.08 -18.39
CA GLY A 187 6.40 -6.43 -19.42
C GLY A 187 6.13 -4.94 -19.15
N SER A 188 6.96 -4.29 -18.34
CA SER A 188 6.91 -2.83 -18.17
C SER A 188 7.44 -2.14 -19.42
N THR A 189 6.72 -1.11 -19.88
CA THR A 189 7.07 -0.32 -21.07
C THR A 189 7.47 1.11 -20.74
N ILE A 190 7.44 1.49 -19.47
CA ILE A 190 7.80 2.82 -19.01
C ILE A 190 9.29 2.92 -18.68
N ASN A 191 9.85 4.12 -18.83
CA ASN A 191 11.17 4.43 -18.29
C ASN A 191 11.17 4.21 -16.76
N VAL A 192 12.20 3.55 -16.22
CA VAL A 192 12.28 3.20 -14.80
C VAL A 192 12.21 4.43 -13.88
N ILE A 193 12.90 5.52 -14.23
CA ILE A 193 12.92 6.73 -13.42
C ILE A 193 11.53 7.39 -13.42
N ASP A 194 10.87 7.43 -14.58
CA ASP A 194 9.51 7.96 -14.67
C ASP A 194 8.51 7.07 -13.93
N GLY A 195 8.68 5.75 -14.00
CA GLY A 195 7.97 4.73 -13.21
C GLY A 195 7.98 5.05 -11.73
N VAL A 196 9.17 5.16 -11.13
CA VAL A 196 9.33 5.46 -9.70
C VAL A 196 8.81 6.86 -9.36
N ARG A 197 9.10 7.88 -10.18
CA ARG A 197 8.65 9.26 -9.94
C ARG A 197 7.13 9.37 -9.86
N MET A 198 6.40 8.63 -10.67
CA MET A 198 4.94 8.62 -10.60
C MET A 198 4.42 8.16 -9.23
N TYR A 199 4.97 7.08 -8.68
CA TYR A 199 4.61 6.59 -7.35
C TYR A 199 5.01 7.58 -6.25
N VAL A 200 6.19 8.19 -6.35
CA VAL A 200 6.65 9.22 -5.41
C VAL A 200 5.71 10.43 -5.40
N ASN A 201 5.39 10.98 -6.58
CA ASN A 201 4.57 12.18 -6.69
C ASN A 201 3.15 11.96 -6.14
N VAL A 202 2.48 10.86 -6.49
CA VAL A 202 1.12 10.59 -5.99
C VAL A 202 1.12 10.27 -4.49
N THR A 203 2.18 9.65 -3.99
CA THR A 203 2.38 9.41 -2.55
C THR A 203 2.54 10.74 -1.81
N GLU A 204 3.37 11.65 -2.31
CA GLU A 204 3.53 12.99 -1.75
C GLU A 204 2.21 13.76 -1.73
N GLU A 205 1.44 13.75 -2.82
CA GLU A 205 0.10 14.36 -2.88
C GLU A 205 -0.83 13.79 -1.80
N PHE A 206 -0.76 12.49 -1.53
CA PHE A 206 -1.55 11.85 -0.46
C PHE A 206 -1.09 12.23 0.94
N MET A 207 0.21 12.35 1.17
CA MET A 207 0.75 12.84 2.44
C MET A 207 0.35 14.30 2.70
N LEU A 208 0.37 15.14 1.67
CA LEU A 208 -0.12 16.52 1.74
C LEU A 208 -1.63 16.56 2.01
N TYR A 209 -2.40 15.68 1.38
CA TYR A 209 -3.84 15.54 1.66
C TYR A 209 -4.09 15.16 3.13
N GLN A 210 -3.37 14.18 3.69
CA GLN A 210 -3.55 13.79 5.10
C GLN A 210 -3.25 14.95 6.05
N LYS A 211 -2.32 15.83 5.71
CA LYS A 211 -1.97 17.00 6.54
C LYS A 211 -2.95 18.16 6.40
N ALA A 212 -3.40 18.45 5.18
CA ALA A 212 -4.14 19.68 4.87
C ALA A 212 -5.62 19.46 4.50
N HIS A 213 -6.05 18.20 4.39
CA HIS A 213 -7.37 17.78 3.87
C HIS A 213 -7.71 18.42 2.51
N ARG A 214 -6.69 18.74 1.72
CA ARG A 214 -6.83 19.40 0.42
C ARG A 214 -6.32 18.49 -0.68
N ARG A 215 -7.21 18.17 -1.62
CA ARG A 215 -6.87 17.44 -2.83
C ARG A 215 -6.09 18.37 -3.78
N THR A 216 -4.97 17.89 -4.30
CA THR A 216 -4.13 18.62 -5.26
C THR A 216 -3.65 17.67 -6.36
N GLY A 217 -3.16 18.22 -7.47
CA GLY A 217 -2.57 17.43 -8.55
C GLY A 217 -3.49 16.34 -9.09
N LEU A 218 -2.98 15.10 -9.12
CA LEU A 218 -3.73 13.93 -9.59
C LEU A 218 -4.89 13.60 -8.66
N LEU A 219 -4.72 13.75 -7.33
CA LEU A 219 -5.76 13.44 -6.34
C LEU A 219 -6.95 14.40 -6.37
N ALA A 220 -6.83 15.55 -7.04
CA ALA A 220 -7.91 16.51 -7.23
C ALA A 220 -8.83 16.18 -8.42
N LEU A 221 -8.47 15.19 -9.24
CA LEU A 221 -9.29 14.77 -10.37
C LEU A 221 -10.38 13.79 -9.92
N ASP A 222 -11.52 13.83 -10.61
CA ASP A 222 -12.60 12.87 -10.42
C ASP A 222 -12.31 11.57 -11.22
N VAL A 223 -13.27 10.63 -11.20
CA VAL A 223 -13.18 9.36 -11.92
C VAL A 223 -13.00 9.62 -13.42
N THR A 224 -11.94 9.05 -14.00
CA THR A 224 -11.63 9.21 -15.43
C THR A 224 -11.89 7.95 -16.24
N HIS A 225 -11.74 6.78 -15.62
CA HIS A 225 -11.93 5.47 -16.25
C HIS A 225 -12.57 4.57 -15.20
N PRO A 226 -13.91 4.47 -15.12
CA PRO A 226 -14.57 3.68 -14.08
C PRO A 226 -14.05 2.24 -14.05
N ASP A 227 -13.80 1.66 -15.22
CA ASP A 227 -13.25 0.32 -15.39
C ASP A 227 -11.89 0.36 -16.10
N TYR A 228 -11.11 -0.72 -15.96
CA TYR A 228 -9.76 -0.79 -16.51
C TYR A 228 -9.78 -0.82 -18.04
N ASP A 229 -8.98 0.06 -18.66
CA ASP A 229 -8.78 0.13 -20.12
C ASP A 229 -10.06 0.34 -20.95
N GLU A 230 -11.11 0.88 -20.32
CA GLU A 230 -12.31 1.30 -21.04
C GLU A 230 -12.10 2.64 -21.76
N THR A 231 -12.69 2.75 -22.95
CA THR A 231 -12.72 3.99 -23.74
C THR A 231 -13.80 4.96 -23.27
N SER A 232 -14.64 4.54 -22.32
CA SER A 232 -15.65 5.36 -21.69
C SER A 232 -14.97 6.41 -20.79
N ASN A 233 -15.19 7.69 -21.07
CA ASN A 233 -14.76 8.73 -20.13
C ASN A 233 -15.63 8.58 -18.87
N GLY A 234 -15.00 8.54 -17.70
CA GLY A 234 -15.68 8.64 -16.41
C GLY A 234 -16.38 9.99 -16.23
N THR A 235 -16.52 10.43 -14.98
CA THR A 235 -17.09 11.76 -14.69
C THR A 235 -16.20 12.91 -15.18
N GLN A 236 -14.92 12.65 -15.47
CA GLN A 236 -13.98 13.61 -15.99
C GLN A 236 -13.10 13.01 -17.10
N LYS A 237 -12.74 13.83 -18.10
CA LYS A 237 -11.67 13.47 -19.05
C LYS A 237 -10.31 13.70 -18.41
N MET A 238 -9.43 12.69 -18.44
CA MET A 238 -8.07 12.79 -17.94
C MET A 238 -7.31 13.96 -18.63
N PRO A 239 -6.65 14.88 -17.91
CA PRO A 239 -5.81 15.91 -18.51
C PRO A 239 -4.64 15.33 -19.31
N LYS A 240 -4.24 15.99 -20.41
CA LYS A 240 -3.19 15.50 -21.33
C LYS A 240 -1.86 15.16 -20.64
N CYS A 241 -1.49 15.89 -19.59
CA CYS A 241 -0.26 15.63 -18.83
C CYS A 241 -0.28 14.31 -18.06
N TYR A 242 -1.46 13.76 -17.76
CA TYR A 242 -1.63 12.51 -16.99
C TYR A 242 -2.14 11.34 -17.85
N GLN A 243 -2.70 11.62 -19.04
CA GLN A 243 -3.31 10.60 -19.92
C GLN A 243 -2.39 9.42 -20.25
N HIS A 244 -1.07 9.65 -20.37
CA HIS A 244 -0.13 8.57 -20.68
C HIS A 244 0.19 7.68 -19.47
N PHE A 245 -0.11 8.16 -18.26
CA PHE A 245 0.43 7.62 -17.02
C PHE A 245 -0.63 7.07 -16.08
N TRP A 246 -1.88 7.52 -16.19
CA TRP A 246 -2.89 7.27 -15.16
C TRP A 246 -4.28 6.96 -15.70
N GLN A 247 -4.94 6.03 -15.00
CA GLN A 247 -6.39 5.84 -15.02
C GLN A 247 -6.90 5.96 -13.58
N ILE A 248 -7.96 6.75 -13.35
CA ILE A 248 -8.60 6.90 -12.02
C ILE A 248 -9.94 6.18 -12.07
N HIS A 249 -10.09 5.15 -11.24
CA HIS A 249 -11.25 4.26 -11.19
C HIS A 249 -12.21 4.61 -10.06
N VAL A 250 -11.66 5.12 -8.96
CA VAL A 250 -12.42 5.63 -7.80
C VAL A 250 -11.74 6.90 -7.32
N ALA A 251 -12.53 7.93 -7.06
CA ALA A 251 -12.14 9.15 -6.40
C ALA A 251 -13.21 9.52 -5.36
N PRO A 252 -12.87 10.25 -4.29
CA PRO A 252 -13.86 10.82 -3.38
C PRO A 252 -14.76 11.80 -4.11
N ASP A 253 -16.02 11.89 -3.69
CA ASP A 253 -16.95 12.89 -4.23
C ASP A 253 -16.36 14.30 -4.08
N SER A 254 -16.58 15.13 -5.09
CA SER A 254 -16.18 16.52 -5.03
C SER A 254 -17.07 17.27 -4.05
N ALA A 255 -16.47 17.68 -2.92
CA ALA A 255 -17.09 18.56 -1.93
C ALA A 255 -17.39 19.95 -2.52
#